data_AF-A0A1X0Q7M3-F1
#
_entry.id   AF-A0A1X0Q7M3-F1
#
_cell.length_a   1.000
_cell.length_b   1.000
_cell.length_c   1.000
_cell.angle_alpha   90.00
_cell.angle_beta   90.00
_cell.angle_gamma   90.00
#
_symmetry.space_group_name_H-M   'P 1'
#
loop_
_entity.id
_entity.type
_entity.pdbx_description
1 polymer ?
#
loop_
_entity_poly.entity_id
_entity_poly.type
_entity_poly.pdbx_seq_one_letter_code
_entity_poly.pdbx_strand_id
1 'polypeptide(L)'
;MDALYYVEILVNNLPSSMSKFGFVNFKLLQDGDPKHRSKLARECFEFNNIKLIEWTSQSPDLNPVENLWVIIKRRLKGIEFNGINEMKEIV
;
A
#
# COMPACT_ATOMS: atom_id res chain seq x y z
N MET A 1 -1.89 -7.64 -10.78
CA MET A 1 -2.66 -7.75 -9.52
C MET A 1 -4.11 -7.47 -9.81
N ASP A 2 -5.00 -8.38 -9.43
CA ASP A 2 -6.45 -8.20 -9.50
C ASP A 2 -7.02 -7.79 -8.13
N ALA A 3 -8.35 -7.70 -8.02
CA ALA A 3 -9.01 -7.32 -6.78
C ALA A 3 -8.87 -8.36 -5.66
N LEU A 4 -8.82 -9.66 -6.00
CA LEU A 4 -8.67 -10.73 -5.01
C LEU A 4 -7.29 -10.65 -4.37
N TYR A 5 -6.26 -10.61 -5.20
CA TYR A 5 -4.88 -10.52 -4.73
C TYR A 5 -4.61 -9.22 -3.94
N TYR A 6 -5.26 -8.12 -4.32
CA TYR A 6 -5.22 -6.88 -3.55
C TYR A 6 -5.78 -7.05 -2.13
N VAL A 7 -6.97 -7.65 -2.00
CA VAL A 7 -7.61 -7.89 -0.70
C VAL A 7 -6.78 -8.86 0.15
N GLU A 8 -6.21 -9.91 -0.45
CA GLU A 8 -5.30 -10.82 0.25
C GLU A 8 -4.09 -10.08 0.82
N ILE A 9 -3.47 -9.18 0.05
CA ILE A 9 -2.35 -8.36 0.54
C ILE A 9 -2.78 -7.52 1.74
N LEU A 10 -3.95 -6.84 1.67
CA LEU A 10 -4.45 -6.03 2.77
C LEU A 10 -4.67 -6.86 4.04
N VAL A 11 -5.42 -7.96 3.93
CA VAL A 11 -5.78 -8.80 5.09
C VAL A 11 -4.53 -9.40 5.74
N ASN A 12 -3.56 -9.85 4.93
CA ASN A 12 -2.35 -10.50 5.44
C ASN A 12 -1.35 -9.53 6.08
N ASN A 13 -1.30 -8.27 5.64
CA ASN A 13 -0.22 -7.35 6.04
C ASN A 13 -0.68 -6.19 6.94
N LEU A 14 -1.94 -5.75 6.83
CA LEU A 14 -2.42 -4.57 7.55
C LEU A 14 -2.38 -4.76 9.08
N PRO A 15 -2.88 -5.86 9.67
CA PRO A 15 -2.86 -6.04 11.13
C PRO A 15 -1.45 -5.99 11.73
N SER A 16 -0.49 -6.67 11.10
CA SER A 16 0.91 -6.70 11.52
C SER A 16 1.55 -5.30 11.42
N SER A 17 1.25 -4.56 10.35
CA SER A 17 1.74 -3.19 10.16
C SER A 17 1.18 -2.25 11.24
N MET A 18 -0.12 -2.35 11.51
CA MET A 18 -0.82 -1.56 12.52
C MET A 18 -0.24 -1.79 13.92
N SER A 19 -0.03 -3.05 14.29
CA SER A 19 0.60 -3.43 15.55
C SER A 19 2.04 -2.91 15.64
N LYS A 20 2.84 -3.10 14.59
CA LYS A 20 4.25 -2.66 14.54
C LYS A 20 4.42 -1.16 14.75
N PHE A 21 3.52 -0.35 14.22
CA PHE A 21 3.57 1.11 14.34
C PHE A 21 2.71 1.67 15.48
N GLY A 22 2.04 0.82 16.28
CA GLY A 22 1.21 1.23 17.40
C GLY A 22 -0.03 2.03 16.99
N PHE A 23 -0.52 1.84 15.76
CA PHE A 23 -1.70 2.53 15.28
C PHE A 23 -2.97 1.83 15.80
N VAL A 24 -3.88 2.60 16.40
CA VAL A 24 -5.14 2.07 16.96
C VAL A 24 -6.38 2.70 16.32
N ASN A 25 -6.26 3.93 15.82
CA ASN A 25 -7.34 4.68 15.17
C ASN A 25 -6.81 5.31 13.87
N PHE A 26 -6.78 4.53 12.81
CA PHE A 26 -6.23 4.94 11.53
C PHE A 26 -7.30 5.13 10.46
N LYS A 27 -6.92 5.84 9.41
CA LYS A 27 -7.61 5.81 8.12
C LYS A 27 -6.60 5.37 7.06
N LEU A 28 -7.00 4.45 6.18
CA LEU A 28 -6.19 3.97 5.09
C LEU A 28 -6.30 4.93 3.90
N LEU A 29 -5.15 5.32 3.33
CA LEU A 29 -5.09 6.01 2.06
C LEU A 29 -4.81 4.99 0.95
N GLN A 30 -5.58 5.07 -0.14
CA GLN A 30 -5.38 4.27 -1.35
C GLN A 30 -5.63 5.14 -2.58
N ASP A 31 -5.08 4.76 -3.72
CA ASP A 31 -5.38 5.44 -4.99
C ASP A 31 -6.75 5.03 -5.55
N GLY A 32 -7.15 5.66 -6.66
CA GLY A 32 -8.42 5.41 -7.35
C GLY A 32 -8.44 4.23 -8.31
N ASP A 33 -7.46 3.31 -8.28
CA ASP A 33 -7.41 2.16 -9.17
C ASP A 33 -8.73 1.34 -9.08
N PRO A 34 -9.34 0.95 -10.21
CA PRO A 34 -10.58 0.18 -10.23
C PRO A 34 -10.61 -1.03 -9.29
N LYS A 35 -9.48 -1.74 -9.12
CA LYS A 35 -9.43 -2.92 -8.23
C LYS A 35 -9.60 -2.57 -6.74
N HIS A 36 -9.11 -1.39 -6.33
CA HIS A 36 -9.24 -0.88 -4.96
C HIS A 36 -10.66 -0.36 -4.65
N ARG A 37 -11.45 -0.10 -5.71
CA ARG A 37 -12.86 0.29 -5.64
C ARG A 37 -13.83 -0.84 -6.02
N SER A 38 -13.32 -2.05 -6.23
CA SER A 38 -14.14 -3.22 -6.53
C SER A 38 -15.12 -3.54 -5.40
N LYS A 39 -16.20 -4.25 -5.73
CA LYS A 39 -17.15 -4.74 -4.71
C LYS A 39 -16.44 -5.55 -3.62
N LEU A 40 -15.51 -6.43 -4.01
CA LEU A 40 -14.73 -7.26 -3.10
C LEU A 40 -13.89 -6.42 -2.13
N ALA A 41 -13.20 -5.39 -2.62
CA ALA A 41 -12.41 -4.50 -1.77
C ALA A 41 -13.30 -3.73 -0.79
N ARG A 42 -14.45 -3.21 -1.26
CA ARG A 42 -15.42 -2.52 -0.41
C ARG A 42 -15.98 -3.40 0.72
N GLU A 43 -16.41 -4.62 0.39
CA GLU A 43 -16.90 -5.58 1.38
C GLU A 43 -15.83 -5.93 2.42
N CYS A 44 -14.57 -6.07 1.99
CA CYS A 44 -13.44 -6.25 2.90
C CYS A 44 -13.27 -5.07 3.87
N PHE A 45 -13.36 -3.83 3.39
CA PHE A 45 -13.24 -2.65 4.25
C PHE A 45 -14.38 -2.56 5.27
N GLU A 46 -15.61 -2.82 4.82
CA GLU A 46 -16.79 -2.83 5.68
C GLU A 46 -16.70 -3.93 6.76
N PHE A 47 -16.34 -5.16 6.38
CA PHE A 47 -16.20 -6.29 7.30
C PHE A 47 -15.10 -6.07 8.35
N ASN A 48 -13.97 -5.47 7.96
CA ASN A 48 -12.82 -5.24 8.84
C ASN A 48 -12.84 -3.86 9.53
N ASN A 49 -13.92 -3.07 9.36
CA ASN A 49 -14.04 -1.70 9.89
C ASN A 49 -12.85 -0.79 9.51
N ILE A 50 -12.34 -0.95 8.28
CA ILE A 50 -11.24 -0.14 7.74
C ILE A 50 -11.84 1.15 7.19
N LYS A 51 -11.45 2.28 7.77
CA LYS A 51 -11.88 3.61 7.30
C LYS A 51 -10.94 4.10 6.21
N LEU A 52 -11.48 4.59 5.10
CA LEU A 52 -10.68 5.21 4.04
C LEU A 52 -10.57 6.72 4.23
N ILE A 53 -9.46 7.29 3.75
CA ILE A 53 -9.36 8.73 3.49
C ILE A 53 -10.05 9.02 2.16
N GLU A 54 -10.97 10.00 2.14
CA GLU A 54 -11.53 10.49 0.89
C GLU A 54 -10.44 11.23 0.11
N TRP A 55 -10.19 10.77 -1.11
CA TRP A 55 -9.09 11.26 -1.92
C TRP A 55 -9.51 11.44 -3.37
N THR A 56 -9.08 12.53 -4.00
CA THR A 56 -9.32 12.76 -5.42
C THR A 56 -8.48 11.79 -6.24
N SER A 57 -9.13 11.08 -7.16
CA SER A 57 -8.40 10.22 -8.10
C SER A 57 -7.43 11.06 -8.93
N GLN A 58 -6.28 10.47 -9.31
CA GLN A 58 -5.26 11.08 -10.19
C GLN A 58 -4.45 12.25 -9.57
N SER A 59 -4.26 12.26 -8.25
CA SER A 59 -3.37 13.20 -7.56
C SER A 59 -2.16 12.50 -6.94
N PRO A 60 -1.19 12.01 -7.76
CA PRO A 60 -0.01 11.34 -7.25
C PRO A 60 0.90 12.29 -6.45
N ASP A 61 0.92 13.57 -6.82
CA ASP A 61 1.62 14.66 -6.14
C ASP A 61 1.22 14.80 -4.67
N LEU A 62 -0.02 14.50 -4.36
CA LEU A 62 -0.55 14.59 -3.01
C LEU A 62 -0.31 13.30 -2.20
N ASN A 63 0.07 12.17 -2.83
CA ASN A 63 0.24 10.90 -2.14
C ASN A 63 1.62 10.81 -1.45
N PRO A 64 1.71 10.80 -0.10
CA PRO A 64 2.99 10.81 0.59
C PRO A 64 3.90 9.61 0.27
N VAL A 65 3.32 8.48 -0.19
CA VAL A 65 4.11 7.29 -0.56
C VAL A 65 5.00 7.55 -1.79
N GLU A 66 4.61 8.46 -2.69
CA GLU A 66 5.43 8.80 -3.86
C GLU A 66 6.74 9.48 -3.43
N ASN A 67 6.69 10.33 -2.41
CA ASN A 67 7.89 10.92 -1.81
C ASN A 67 8.80 9.85 -1.20
N LEU A 68 8.22 8.85 -0.53
CA LEU A 68 8.98 7.73 0.02
C LEU A 68 9.64 6.90 -1.09
N TRP A 69 8.94 6.63 -2.19
CA TRP A 69 9.51 5.96 -3.35
C TRP A 69 10.66 6.74 -3.99
N VAL A 70 10.58 8.07 -4.04
CA VAL A 70 11.69 8.91 -4.51
C VAL A 70 12.91 8.77 -3.58
N ILE A 71 12.72 8.76 -2.27
CA ILE A 71 13.82 8.58 -1.30
C ILE A 71 14.45 7.19 -1.46
N ILE A 72 13.64 6.13 -1.54
CA ILE A 72 14.12 4.76 -1.76
C ILE A 72 14.93 4.68 -3.06
N LYS A 73 14.38 5.15 -4.19
CA LYS A 73 15.10 5.18 -5.48
C LYS A 73 16.42 5.93 -5.41
N ARG A 74 16.48 7.05 -4.68
CA ARG A 74 17.73 7.80 -4.49
C ARG A 74 18.77 7.02 -3.69
N ARG A 75 18.35 6.28 -2.65
CA ARG A 75 19.24 5.44 -1.85
C ARG A 75 19.76 4.23 -2.61
N LEU A 76 18.93 3.66 -3.49
CA LEU A 76 19.31 2.54 -4.34
C LEU A 76 20.11 2.94 -5.58
N LYS A 77 20.33 4.25 -5.80
CA LYS A 77 21.02 4.74 -7.01
C LYS A 77 22.46 4.21 -7.04
N GLY A 78 22.78 3.47 -8.11
CA GLY A 78 24.12 2.88 -8.31
C GLY A 78 24.28 1.48 -7.70
N ILE A 79 23.24 0.92 -7.09
CA ILE A 79 23.19 -0.49 -6.73
C ILE A 79 22.66 -1.27 -7.94
N GLU A 80 23.46 -2.22 -8.43
CA GLU A 80 23.01 -3.19 -9.42
C GLU A 80 22.53 -4.44 -8.70
N PHE A 81 21.37 -4.96 -9.10
CA PHE A 81 20.82 -6.21 -8.56
C PHE A 81 21.00 -7.31 -9.60
N ASN A 82 21.58 -8.44 -9.19
CA ASN A 82 21.78 -9.61 -10.04
C ASN A 82 20.58 -10.56 -10.03
N GLY A 83 19.54 -10.23 -9.24
CA GLY A 83 18.29 -10.99 -9.21
C GLY A 83 17.27 -10.43 -8.23
N ILE A 84 16.04 -10.95 -8.30
CA ILE A 84 14.93 -10.50 -7.45
C ILE A 84 15.13 -10.80 -5.97
N ASN A 85 15.90 -11.84 -5.63
CA ASN A 85 16.17 -12.20 -4.24
C ASN A 85 17.13 -11.18 -3.59
N GLU A 86 18.19 -10.80 -4.30
CA GLU A 86 19.11 -9.75 -3.85
C GLU A 86 18.38 -8.42 -3.68
N MET A 87 17.48 -8.08 -4.62
CA MET A 87 16.63 -6.89 -4.49
C MET A 87 15.74 -6.94 -3.23
N LYS A 88 15.12 -8.08 -2.92
CA LYS A 88 14.24 -8.24 -1.74
C LYS A 88 14.98 -8.19 -0.40
N GLU A 89 16.27 -8.51 -0.37
CA GLU A 89 17.08 -8.40 0.85
C GLU A 89 17.48 -6.96 1.15
N ILE A 90 17.63 -6.14 0.10
CA ILE A 90 18.06 -4.75 0.20
C ILE A 90 16.88 -3.78 0.41
N VAL A 91 15.72 -4.08 -0.18
CA VAL A 91 14.50 -3.26 -0.14
C VAL A 91 13.56 -3.71 0.97
#